data_AF-A0A933FVY6-F1
#
_entry.id   AF-A0A933FVY6-F1
#
_cell.length_a   1.000
_cell.length_b   1.000
_cell.length_c   1.000
_cell.angle_alpha   90.00
_cell.angle_beta   90.00
_cell.angle_gamma   90.00
#
_symmetry.space_group_name_H-M   'P 1'
#
loop_
_entity.id
_entity.type
_entity.pdbx_description
1 polymer ?
#
loop_
_entity_poly.entity_id
_entity_poly.type
_entity_poly.pdbx_seq_one_letter_code
_entity_poly.pdbx_strand_id
1 'polypeptide(L)'
;MKVSGFSIIRNALKLGYPVVEAVSSILDLCDEFILNVGKSEDDTLQLVRAVASPKLKIIEREWDLSLRNGGELISVETNEALKRCIGDWCFYIQADEVLHERYHPVVRSAMEKYFLDDRVEGLQFGYKHFYGSYEYYQDNYRNWYVKECRVVRRRPDIISWGDGMDFRHADGSKIRVERIDAEIYHYGWVRPPAVMHMKDVSFNTLYHSDDEVQRRIPGVDGTYRDLGNLKRFTGSHPAVMRQRVAASEWTFDPKIGQQPPDWWRHVVIFLQPLTKRLQRWFHVTDSSGR
;
A
#
# COMPACT_ATOMS: atom_id res chain seq x y z
N MET A 1 8.33 21.68 -14.74
CA MET A 1 7.56 20.59 -14.11
C MET A 1 7.70 20.73 -12.61
N LYS A 2 6.59 20.76 -11.89
CA LYS A 2 6.49 20.69 -10.43
C LYS A 2 5.88 19.36 -9.99
N VAL A 3 6.30 18.84 -8.84
CA VAL A 3 5.82 17.58 -8.27
C VAL A 3 5.30 17.80 -6.86
N SER A 4 4.06 17.40 -6.60
CA SER A 4 3.51 17.32 -5.25
C SER A 4 3.53 15.89 -4.76
N GLY A 5 4.15 15.63 -3.62
CA GLY A 5 3.93 14.39 -2.88
C GLY A 5 2.63 14.49 -2.07
N PHE A 6 1.95 13.37 -1.82
CA PHE A 6 0.85 13.36 -0.87
C PHE A 6 0.62 11.99 -0.24
N SER A 7 0.04 12.01 0.97
CA SER A 7 -0.33 10.82 1.73
C SER A 7 -1.41 11.16 2.76
N ILE A 8 -1.99 10.12 3.35
CA ILE A 8 -2.85 10.19 4.53
C ILE A 8 -2.26 9.34 5.66
N ILE A 9 -2.58 9.67 6.92
CA ILE A 9 -2.19 8.84 8.06
C ILE A 9 -3.11 9.05 9.26
N ARG A 10 -3.40 7.96 9.98
CA ARG A 10 -4.04 7.96 11.30
C ARG A 10 -3.46 6.80 12.13
N ASN A 11 -3.21 7.04 13.42
CA ASN A 11 -2.71 6.03 14.37
C ASN A 11 -1.40 5.36 13.91
N ALA A 12 -0.43 6.14 13.43
CA ALA A 12 0.84 5.67 12.89
C ALA A 12 1.64 4.84 13.89
N LEU A 13 1.74 5.30 15.15
CA LEU A 13 2.55 4.65 16.17
C LEU A 13 1.87 3.37 16.66
N LYS A 14 0.58 3.47 17.00
CA LYS A 14 -0.26 2.36 17.49
C LYS A 14 -0.34 1.22 16.48
N LEU A 15 -0.41 1.55 15.19
CA LEU A 15 -0.54 0.57 14.10
C LEU A 15 0.78 0.28 13.39
N GLY A 16 1.89 0.85 13.87
CA GLY A 16 3.24 0.58 13.36
C GLY A 16 3.47 0.99 11.90
N TYR A 17 2.83 2.06 11.41
CA TYR A 17 3.06 2.58 10.06
C TYR A 17 4.40 3.30 9.95
N PRO A 18 5.23 2.99 8.95
CA PRO A 18 6.48 3.70 8.65
C PRO A 18 6.23 5.03 7.90
N VAL A 19 5.35 5.89 8.42
CA VAL A 19 4.91 7.11 7.71
C VAL A 19 6.06 8.11 7.50
N VAL A 20 6.98 8.22 8.46
CA VAL A 20 8.14 9.12 8.36
C VAL A 20 9.03 8.66 7.21
N GLU A 21 9.27 7.35 7.12
CA GLU A 21 10.06 6.73 6.06
C GLU A 21 9.36 6.84 4.71
N ALA A 22 8.05 6.62 4.66
CA ALA A 22 7.23 6.78 3.45
C ALA A 22 7.35 8.19 2.87
N VAL A 23 7.07 9.22 3.69
CA VAL A 23 7.19 10.63 3.30
C VAL A 23 8.62 10.95 2.86
N SER A 24 9.61 10.60 3.69
CA SER A 24 11.03 10.90 3.43
C SER A 24 11.53 10.26 2.14
N SER A 25 11.00 9.09 1.77
CA SER A 25 11.46 8.36 0.58
C SER A 25 11.16 9.03 -0.75
N ILE A 26 10.18 9.95 -0.79
CA ILE A 26 9.83 10.70 -2.00
C ILE A 26 10.02 12.21 -1.89
N LEU A 27 10.37 12.74 -0.70
CA LEU A 27 10.55 14.18 -0.47
C LEU A 27 11.56 14.85 -1.43
N ASP A 28 12.60 14.13 -1.85
CA ASP A 28 13.61 14.63 -2.79
C ASP A 28 13.11 14.73 -4.25
N LEU A 29 12.02 14.01 -4.56
CA LEU A 29 11.35 14.09 -5.85
C LEU A 29 10.31 15.23 -5.91
N CYS A 30 9.92 15.76 -4.75
CA CYS A 30 8.81 16.69 -4.61
C CYS A 30 9.28 18.15 -4.43
N ASP A 31 8.45 19.09 -4.89
CA ASP A 31 8.55 20.52 -4.58
C ASP A 31 7.75 20.87 -3.32
N GLU A 32 6.69 20.09 -3.04
CA GLU A 32 5.91 20.14 -1.80
C GLU A 32 5.37 18.74 -1.48
N PHE A 33 4.96 18.54 -0.23
CA PHE A 33 4.33 17.30 0.20
C PHE A 33 3.11 17.62 1.06
N ILE A 34 1.95 17.05 0.70
CA ILE A 34 0.69 17.25 1.40
C ILE A 34 0.37 16.01 2.24
N LEU A 35 0.40 16.13 3.56
CA LEU A 35 0.08 15.04 4.48
C LEU A 35 -1.24 15.33 5.22
N ASN A 36 -2.28 14.53 4.92
CA ASN A 36 -3.54 14.58 5.65
C ASN A 36 -3.48 13.66 6.89
N VAL A 37 -3.45 14.29 8.07
CA VAL A 37 -3.34 13.63 9.37
C VAL A 37 -4.71 13.57 10.01
N GLY A 38 -5.25 12.36 10.09
CA GLY A 38 -6.47 12.07 10.83
C GLY A 38 -6.25 12.20 12.33
N LYS A 39 -7.26 12.71 13.05
CA LYS A 39 -7.30 12.70 14.52
C LYS A 39 -6.99 11.30 15.05
N SER A 40 -5.86 11.20 15.74
CA SER A 40 -5.27 9.94 16.19
C SER A 40 -5.36 9.80 17.72
N GLU A 41 -5.29 8.57 18.18
CA GLU A 41 -5.27 8.19 19.61
C GLU A 41 -3.84 8.10 20.17
N ASP A 42 -2.85 8.39 19.34
CA ASP A 42 -1.42 8.37 19.63
C ASP A 42 -0.75 9.66 19.15
N ASP A 43 0.56 9.78 19.37
CA ASP A 43 1.37 10.95 18.99
C ASP A 43 1.70 11.03 17.48
N THR A 44 0.82 10.53 16.60
CA THR A 44 1.01 10.58 15.14
C THR A 44 1.28 11.99 14.62
N LEU A 45 0.55 12.99 15.13
CA LEU A 45 0.71 14.38 14.68
C LEU A 45 2.10 14.93 15.05
N GLN A 46 2.57 14.63 16.26
CA GLN A 46 3.88 15.02 16.77
C GLN A 46 4.98 14.31 15.98
N LEU A 47 4.81 13.00 15.72
CA LEU A 47 5.72 12.20 14.91
C LEU A 47 5.96 12.83 13.53
N VAL A 48 4.89 13.21 12.82
CA VAL A 48 5.04 13.75 11.46
C VAL A 48 5.49 15.21 11.44
N ARG A 49 5.17 16.00 12.48
CA ARG A 49 5.73 17.36 12.65
C ARG A 49 7.23 17.36 12.91
N ALA A 50 7.78 16.26 13.44
CA ALA A 50 9.22 16.11 13.62
C ALA A 50 9.98 15.91 12.30
N VAL A 51 9.28 15.65 11.18
CA VAL A 51 9.89 15.65 9.84
C VAL A 51 10.23 17.09 9.46
N ALA A 52 11.48 17.48 9.74
CA ALA A 52 11.99 18.83 9.50
C ALA A 52 12.21 19.09 8.00
N SER A 53 11.13 19.32 7.26
CA SER A 53 11.18 19.67 5.84
C SER A 53 10.27 20.86 5.53
N PRO A 54 10.77 21.93 4.89
CA PRO A 54 9.93 23.06 4.47
C PRO A 54 8.93 22.69 3.38
N LYS A 55 9.12 21.52 2.74
CA LYS A 55 8.22 20.99 1.70
C LYS A 55 6.96 20.37 2.32
N LEU A 56 7.04 19.86 3.55
CA LEU A 56 5.94 19.14 4.19
C LEU A 56 4.88 20.12 4.70
N LYS A 57 3.65 19.96 4.22
CA LYS A 57 2.45 20.69 4.63
C LYS A 57 1.47 19.70 5.24
N ILE A 58 1.17 19.90 6.51
CA ILE A 58 0.26 19.06 7.27
C ILE A 58 -1.15 19.67 7.23
N ILE A 59 -2.14 18.82 6.98
CA ILE A 59 -3.55 19.16 7.16
C ILE A 59 -4.08 18.24 8.24
N GLU A 60 -4.74 18.79 9.24
CA GLU A 60 -5.37 18.04 10.31
C GLU A 60 -6.86 17.89 10.01
N ARG A 61 -7.38 16.66 10.10
CA ARG A 61 -8.80 16.37 9.83
C ARG A 61 -9.35 15.38 10.84
N GLU A 62 -10.64 15.51 11.13
CA GLU A 62 -11.41 14.47 11.81
C GLU A 62 -12.07 13.60 10.73
N TRP A 63 -11.64 12.34 10.64
CA TRP A 63 -12.11 11.41 9.62
C TRP A 63 -13.48 10.87 10.00
N ASP A 64 -14.40 10.81 9.04
CA ASP A 64 -15.72 10.23 9.26
C ASP A 64 -15.66 8.69 9.27
N LEU A 65 -15.49 8.13 10.46
CA LEU A 65 -15.39 6.66 10.66
C LEU A 65 -16.70 5.91 10.42
N SER A 66 -17.80 6.61 10.09
CA SER A 66 -19.05 5.98 9.65
C SER A 66 -18.98 5.51 8.19
N LEU A 67 -18.05 6.04 7.39
CA LEU A 67 -17.82 5.66 6.00
C LEU A 67 -17.10 4.30 5.89
N ARG A 68 -17.83 3.22 6.16
CA ARG A 68 -17.30 1.85 6.20
C ARG A 68 -17.46 1.05 4.90
N ASN A 69 -18.15 1.59 3.90
CA ASN A 69 -18.47 0.84 2.69
C ASN A 69 -17.24 0.76 1.77
N GLY A 70 -16.62 -0.42 1.69
CA GLY A 70 -15.61 -0.72 0.68
C GLY A 70 -14.34 0.14 0.74
N GLY A 71 -14.01 0.72 1.89
CA GLY A 71 -12.79 1.52 2.07
C GLY A 71 -12.92 2.98 1.61
N GLU A 72 -14.14 3.44 1.34
CA GLU A 72 -14.45 4.78 0.85
C GLU A 72 -13.79 5.89 1.67
N LEU A 73 -13.70 5.74 3.00
CA LEU A 73 -13.01 6.69 3.88
C LEU A 73 -11.58 6.99 3.42
N ILE A 74 -10.80 5.95 3.10
CA ILE A 74 -9.39 6.09 2.70
C ILE A 74 -9.31 6.91 1.41
N SER A 75 -10.22 6.63 0.47
CA SER A 75 -10.28 7.35 -0.79
C SER A 75 -10.73 8.80 -0.62
N VAL A 76 -11.72 9.07 0.23
CA VAL A 76 -12.19 10.44 0.55
C VAL A 76 -11.05 11.27 1.13
N GLU A 77 -10.33 10.73 2.12
CA GLU A 77 -9.25 11.46 2.78
C GLU A 77 -8.01 11.59 1.87
N THR A 78 -7.77 10.62 0.99
CA THR A 78 -6.72 10.71 -0.06
C THR A 78 -7.06 11.79 -1.08
N ASN A 79 -8.33 11.89 -1.50
CA ASN A 79 -8.80 12.95 -2.39
C ASN A 79 -8.69 14.34 -1.75
N GLU A 80 -8.90 14.45 -0.43
CA GLU A 80 -8.70 15.72 0.30
C GLU A 80 -7.24 16.18 0.31
N ALA A 81 -6.29 15.25 0.38
CA ALA A 81 -4.87 15.56 0.21
C ALA A 81 -4.54 15.94 -1.24
N LEU A 82 -5.04 15.16 -2.21
CA LEU A 82 -4.81 15.37 -3.64
C LEU A 82 -5.30 16.75 -4.11
N LYS A 83 -6.48 17.19 -3.67
CA LYS A 83 -7.03 18.52 -4.01
C LYS A 83 -6.10 19.68 -3.65
N ARG A 84 -5.28 19.52 -2.61
CA ARG A 84 -4.37 20.55 -2.08
C ARG A 84 -2.97 20.52 -2.69
N CYS A 85 -2.62 19.46 -3.43
CA CYS A 85 -1.39 19.43 -4.23
C CYS A 85 -1.40 20.59 -5.23
N ILE A 86 -0.26 21.17 -5.58
CA ILE A 86 -0.13 22.23 -6.61
C ILE A 86 0.79 21.88 -7.79
N GLY A 87 1.43 20.72 -7.76
CA GLY A 87 2.32 20.22 -8.79
C GLY A 87 1.60 19.82 -10.07
N ASP A 88 2.37 19.65 -11.14
CA ASP A 88 1.88 19.10 -12.41
C ASP A 88 1.69 17.58 -12.32
N TRP A 89 2.58 16.93 -11.55
CA TRP A 89 2.48 15.54 -11.13
C TRP A 89 2.18 15.46 -9.63
N CYS A 90 1.34 14.52 -9.25
CA CYS A 90 1.02 14.19 -7.87
C CYS A 90 1.51 12.77 -7.57
N PHE A 91 2.52 12.63 -6.70
CA PHE A 91 3.07 11.36 -6.25
C PHE A 91 2.39 10.95 -4.94
N TYR A 92 1.48 9.98 -5.02
CA TYR A 92 0.88 9.32 -3.88
C TYR A 92 1.83 8.25 -3.31
N ILE A 93 2.04 8.25 -2.01
CA ILE A 93 2.72 7.16 -1.30
C ILE A 93 1.87 6.79 -0.08
N GLN A 94 1.55 5.51 0.11
CA GLN A 94 0.81 5.09 1.31
C GLN A 94 1.74 5.02 2.52
N ALA A 95 1.18 5.12 3.73
CA ALA A 95 1.96 5.20 4.97
C ALA A 95 2.78 3.94 5.31
N ASP A 96 2.55 2.83 4.62
CA ASP A 96 3.33 1.59 4.66
C ASP A 96 4.10 1.30 3.36
N GLU A 97 4.21 2.27 2.47
CA GLU A 97 4.97 2.18 1.23
C GLU A 97 6.23 3.06 1.30
N VAL A 98 7.31 2.60 0.69
CA VAL A 98 8.57 3.35 0.64
C VAL A 98 9.19 3.17 -0.75
N LEU A 99 9.60 4.27 -1.37
CA LEU A 99 10.36 4.24 -2.62
C LEU A 99 11.86 4.07 -2.31
N HIS A 100 12.52 3.11 -2.94
CA HIS A 100 13.98 3.01 -2.82
C HIS A 100 14.64 4.15 -3.61
N GLU A 101 15.61 4.85 -2.99
CA GLU A 101 16.35 5.97 -3.56
C GLU A 101 17.01 5.66 -4.92
N ARG A 102 17.34 4.38 -5.18
CA ARG A 102 17.86 3.92 -6.47
C ARG A 102 16.94 4.22 -7.65
N TYR A 103 15.63 4.36 -7.38
CA TYR A 103 14.62 4.61 -8.39
C TYR A 103 14.36 6.10 -8.63
N HIS A 104 14.91 7.00 -7.81
CA HIS A 104 14.71 8.44 -7.99
C HIS A 104 15.06 8.94 -9.40
N PRO A 105 16.20 8.53 -10.02
CA PRO A 105 16.51 8.95 -11.38
C PRO A 105 15.48 8.48 -12.40
N VAL A 106 15.06 7.20 -12.32
CA VAL A 106 14.10 6.61 -13.26
C VAL A 106 12.74 7.29 -13.15
N VAL A 107 12.27 7.53 -11.93
CA VAL A 107 10.98 8.21 -11.69
C VAL A 107 11.01 9.65 -12.20
N ARG A 108 12.08 10.40 -11.89
CA ARG A 108 12.25 11.77 -12.37
C ARG A 108 12.30 11.84 -13.89
N SER A 109 13.12 11.02 -14.54
CA SER A 109 13.21 10.98 -15.99
C SER A 109 11.91 10.56 -16.67
N ALA A 110 11.12 9.67 -16.06
CA ALA A 110 9.80 9.31 -16.58
C ALA A 110 8.81 10.49 -16.51
N MET A 111 8.75 11.20 -15.37
CA MET A 111 7.89 12.38 -15.22
C MET A 111 8.27 13.48 -16.23
N GLU A 112 9.58 13.69 -16.47
CA GLU A 112 10.09 14.65 -17.45
C GLU A 112 9.77 14.25 -18.89
N LYS A 113 10.03 12.97 -19.24
CA LYS A 113 9.75 12.41 -20.58
C LYS A 113 8.29 12.59 -20.96
N TYR A 114 7.39 12.27 -20.04
CA TYR A 114 5.97 12.32 -20.29
C TYR A 114 5.35 13.68 -19.97
N PHE A 115 6.09 14.67 -19.48
CA PHE A 115 5.54 15.94 -19.00
C PHE A 115 4.59 16.62 -19.99
N LEU A 116 4.95 16.64 -21.28
CA LEU A 116 4.17 17.26 -22.37
C LEU A 116 3.31 16.27 -23.18
N ASP A 117 3.25 14.98 -22.77
CA ASP A 117 2.45 13.96 -23.46
C ASP A 117 1.12 13.73 -22.74
N ASP A 118 0.04 14.36 -23.23
CA ASP A 118 -1.31 14.26 -22.65
C ASP A 118 -1.95 12.86 -22.80
N ARG A 119 -1.32 11.96 -23.56
CA ARG A 119 -1.78 10.57 -23.65
C ARG A 119 -1.44 9.79 -22.38
N VAL A 120 -0.49 10.26 -21.57
CA VAL A 120 -0.04 9.62 -20.33
C VAL A 120 -0.54 10.42 -19.14
N GLU A 121 -1.37 9.82 -18.31
CA GLU A 121 -2.01 10.43 -17.15
C GLU A 121 -1.44 9.95 -15.82
N GLY A 122 -0.61 8.91 -15.83
CA GLY A 122 0.07 8.44 -14.63
C GLY A 122 1.23 7.48 -14.90
N LEU A 123 2.00 7.19 -13.86
CA LEU A 123 3.11 6.25 -13.88
C LEU A 123 2.79 5.07 -12.96
N GLN A 124 2.89 3.88 -13.52
CA GLN A 124 2.67 2.61 -12.84
C GLN A 124 4.00 1.99 -12.42
N PHE A 125 4.08 1.62 -11.15
CA PHE A 125 5.25 1.04 -10.50
C PHE A 125 5.06 -0.46 -10.32
N GLY A 126 6.16 -1.21 -10.26
CA GLY A 126 6.15 -2.57 -9.72
C GLY A 126 6.00 -2.57 -8.19
N TYR A 127 5.61 -3.70 -7.61
CA TYR A 127 5.44 -3.85 -6.17
C TYR A 127 6.25 -4.98 -5.59
N LYS A 128 6.79 -4.73 -4.40
CA LYS A 128 7.41 -5.75 -3.55
C LYS A 128 6.77 -5.72 -2.18
N HIS A 129 5.93 -6.71 -1.91
CA HIS A 129 5.20 -6.83 -0.64
C HIS A 129 5.99 -7.63 0.37
N PHE A 130 6.57 -6.95 1.35
CA PHE A 130 7.23 -7.62 2.46
C PHE A 130 6.22 -8.21 3.43
N TYR A 131 6.55 -9.37 4.01
CA TYR A 131 5.60 -10.16 4.80
C TYR A 131 6.27 -10.85 5.99
N GLY A 132 5.68 -10.67 7.17
CA GLY A 132 6.12 -11.27 8.42
C GLY A 132 7.39 -10.65 9.00
N SER A 133 8.40 -10.37 8.16
CA SER A 133 9.63 -9.67 8.52
C SER A 133 10.15 -8.85 7.33
N TYR A 134 11.20 -8.07 7.55
CA TYR A 134 11.88 -7.34 6.47
C TYR A 134 12.64 -8.27 5.50
N GLU A 135 12.90 -9.53 5.87
CA GLU A 135 13.69 -10.45 5.06
C GLU A 135 12.90 -11.19 3.97
N TYR A 136 11.58 -11.17 4.02
CA TYR A 136 10.74 -11.99 3.14
C TYR A 136 9.68 -11.17 2.43
N TYR A 137 9.41 -11.54 1.18
CA TYR A 137 8.36 -10.93 0.38
C TYR A 137 7.46 -11.97 -0.29
N GLN A 138 6.25 -11.55 -0.62
CA GLN A 138 5.25 -12.38 -1.31
C GLN A 138 5.50 -12.44 -2.81
N ASP A 139 5.61 -13.67 -3.33
CA ASP A 139 5.85 -13.98 -4.73
C ASP A 139 4.57 -14.43 -5.46
N ASN A 140 3.40 -14.35 -4.79
CA ASN A 140 2.12 -14.72 -5.39
C ASN A 140 1.47 -13.52 -6.09
N TYR A 141 1.75 -13.38 -7.38
CA TYR A 141 1.26 -12.29 -8.24
C TYR A 141 -0.26 -12.25 -8.47
N ARG A 142 -1.03 -13.20 -7.91
CA ARG A 142 -2.49 -13.25 -8.04
C ARG A 142 -3.23 -12.82 -6.78
N ASN A 143 -2.69 -13.17 -5.63
CA ASN A 143 -3.23 -12.71 -4.35
C ASN A 143 -2.67 -11.33 -3.98
N TRP A 144 -1.47 -11.01 -4.48
CA TRP A 144 -0.77 -9.76 -4.24
C TRP A 144 -0.63 -9.03 -5.56
N TYR A 145 -1.10 -7.78 -5.62
CA TYR A 145 -0.98 -6.98 -6.83
C TYR A 145 0.50 -6.70 -7.10
N VAL A 146 0.93 -6.83 -8.35
CA VAL A 146 2.36 -6.66 -8.68
C VAL A 146 2.68 -5.28 -9.23
N LYS A 147 1.65 -4.44 -9.39
CA LYS A 147 1.76 -3.14 -10.02
C LYS A 147 0.63 -2.23 -9.60
N GLU A 148 0.93 -0.96 -9.40
CA GLU A 148 -0.09 0.07 -9.13
C GLU A 148 0.39 1.46 -9.57
N CYS A 149 -0.55 2.33 -9.90
CA CYS A 149 -0.29 3.73 -10.19
C CYS A 149 0.01 4.51 -8.90
N ARG A 150 1.14 5.23 -8.88
CA ARG A 150 1.52 6.07 -7.72
C ARG A 150 1.85 7.50 -8.09
N VAL A 151 2.05 7.79 -9.38
CA VAL A 151 2.17 9.17 -9.85
C VAL A 151 1.03 9.42 -10.82
N VAL A 152 0.24 10.45 -10.59
CA VAL A 152 -0.86 10.87 -11.47
C VAL A 152 -0.67 12.31 -11.89
N ARG A 153 -1.12 12.67 -13.09
CA ARG A 153 -1.23 14.08 -13.46
C ARG A 153 -2.21 14.78 -12.55
N ARG A 154 -1.91 16.02 -12.21
CA ARG A 154 -2.87 16.85 -11.51
C ARG A 154 -4.00 17.27 -12.45
N ARG A 155 -5.13 16.59 -12.34
CA ARG A 155 -6.36 16.93 -13.07
C ARG A 155 -7.56 16.85 -12.14
N PRO A 156 -8.55 17.74 -12.29
CA PRO A 156 -9.74 17.74 -11.43
C PRO A 156 -10.60 16.48 -11.64
N ASP A 157 -10.50 15.84 -12.81
CA ASP A 157 -11.21 14.62 -13.12
C ASP A 157 -10.51 13.35 -12.62
N ILE A 158 -9.24 13.38 -12.21
CA ILE A 158 -8.55 12.21 -11.65
C ILE A 158 -8.72 12.19 -10.14
N ILE A 159 -9.30 11.11 -9.63
CA ILE A 159 -9.60 10.90 -8.22
C ILE A 159 -9.02 9.58 -7.72
N SER A 160 -8.68 9.53 -6.44
CA SER A 160 -8.53 8.27 -5.70
C SER A 160 -9.86 7.52 -5.74
N TRP A 161 -9.80 6.20 -5.92
CA TRP A 161 -10.95 5.33 -6.15
C TRP A 161 -10.97 4.12 -5.20
N GLY A 162 -12.17 3.66 -4.86
CA GLY A 162 -12.36 2.45 -4.04
C GLY A 162 -11.77 2.59 -2.64
N ASP A 163 -10.85 1.69 -2.30
CA ASP A 163 -10.13 1.63 -1.01
C ASP A 163 -8.92 2.58 -0.93
N GLY A 164 -8.78 3.49 -1.89
CA GLY A 164 -7.67 4.46 -1.95
C GLY A 164 -6.39 3.92 -2.58
N MET A 165 -6.40 2.71 -3.14
CA MET A 165 -5.25 2.12 -3.81
C MET A 165 -5.10 2.54 -5.28
N ASP A 166 -6.22 2.73 -5.99
CA ASP A 166 -6.31 2.98 -7.44
C ASP A 166 -6.72 4.43 -7.72
N PHE A 167 -6.44 4.90 -8.94
CA PHE A 167 -6.88 6.21 -9.44
C PHE A 167 -7.73 6.05 -10.69
N ARG A 168 -8.81 6.83 -10.78
CA ARG A 168 -9.74 6.80 -11.91
C ARG A 168 -10.17 8.19 -12.31
N HIS A 169 -10.72 8.30 -13.51
CA HIS A 169 -11.52 9.46 -13.87
C HIS A 169 -12.80 9.47 -13.02
N ALA A 170 -13.36 10.66 -12.79
CA ALA A 170 -14.57 10.85 -11.98
C ALA A 170 -15.81 10.12 -12.54
N ASP A 171 -15.81 9.80 -13.83
CA ASP A 171 -16.83 8.96 -14.48
C ASP A 171 -16.64 7.45 -14.25
N GLY A 172 -15.60 7.06 -13.49
CA GLY A 172 -15.25 5.68 -13.17
C GLY A 172 -14.38 4.98 -14.22
N SER A 173 -14.03 5.65 -15.31
CA SER A 173 -13.12 5.11 -16.33
C SER A 173 -11.66 5.10 -15.85
N LYS A 174 -10.85 4.21 -16.43
CA LYS A 174 -9.44 4.04 -16.04
C LYS A 174 -8.58 5.15 -16.63
N ILE A 175 -7.64 5.66 -15.84
CA ILE A 175 -6.60 6.58 -16.34
C ILE A 175 -5.59 5.82 -17.22
N ARG A 176 -4.98 6.55 -18.18
CA ARG A 176 -3.93 5.99 -19.05
C ARG A 176 -2.58 6.07 -18.36
N VAL A 177 -1.98 4.92 -18.04
CA VAL A 177 -0.71 4.87 -17.30
C VAL A 177 0.40 4.26 -18.12
N GLU A 178 1.61 4.78 -17.93
CA GLU A 178 2.84 4.20 -18.46
C GLU A 178 3.58 3.45 -17.35
N ARG A 179 4.06 2.25 -17.68
CA ARG A 179 4.86 1.46 -16.73
C ARG A 179 6.30 1.95 -16.75
N ILE A 180 6.87 2.13 -15.56
CA ILE A 180 8.27 2.52 -15.39
C ILE A 180 9.07 1.41 -14.71
N ASP A 181 10.40 1.44 -14.88
CA ASP A 181 11.32 0.49 -14.25
C ASP A 181 11.65 0.92 -12.81
N ALA A 182 10.60 1.01 -11.98
CA ALA A 182 10.69 1.35 -10.56
C ALA A 182 9.74 0.48 -9.74
N GLU A 183 10.14 0.13 -8.52
CA GLU A 183 9.34 -0.66 -7.58
C GLU A 183 9.06 0.12 -6.30
N ILE A 184 7.84 0.00 -5.80
CA ILE A 184 7.43 0.41 -4.46
C ILE A 184 7.62 -0.77 -3.51
N TYR A 185 8.30 -0.50 -2.39
CA TYR A 185 8.47 -1.49 -1.33
C TYR A 185 7.35 -1.28 -0.31
N HIS A 186 6.47 -2.27 -0.20
CA HIS A 186 5.27 -2.20 0.61
C HIS A 186 5.44 -3.08 1.86
N TYR A 187 5.41 -2.45 3.04
CA TYR A 187 5.62 -3.05 4.36
C TYR A 187 4.31 -3.24 5.14
N GLY A 188 3.17 -3.36 4.45
CA GLY A 188 1.84 -3.48 5.05
C GLY A 188 1.64 -4.72 5.91
N TRP A 189 2.55 -5.70 5.83
CA TRP A 189 2.54 -6.95 6.58
C TRP A 189 3.83 -7.20 7.38
N VAL A 190 4.62 -6.16 7.69
CA VAL A 190 5.89 -6.31 8.45
C VAL A 190 5.81 -5.58 9.78
N ARG A 191 5.39 -6.28 10.83
CA ARG A 191 5.20 -5.74 12.18
C ARG A 191 5.39 -6.86 13.22
N PRO A 192 5.61 -6.53 14.51
CA PRO A 192 5.45 -7.51 15.57
C PRO A 192 4.03 -8.13 15.53
N PRO A 193 3.86 -9.44 15.81
CA PRO A 193 2.56 -10.12 15.66
C PRO A 193 1.40 -9.42 16.37
N ALA A 194 1.61 -8.94 17.60
CA ALA A 194 0.59 -8.20 18.36
C ALA A 194 0.18 -6.89 17.65
N VAL A 195 1.14 -6.15 17.10
CA VAL A 195 0.89 -4.90 16.37
C VAL A 195 0.19 -5.18 15.04
N MET A 196 0.58 -6.24 14.34
CA MET A 196 -0.09 -6.66 13.12
C MET A 196 -1.53 -7.07 13.39
N HIS A 197 -1.81 -7.82 14.45
CA HIS A 197 -3.17 -8.17 14.86
C HIS A 197 -4.00 -6.92 15.17
N MET A 198 -3.46 -5.96 15.93
CA MET A 198 -4.14 -4.68 16.18
C MET A 198 -4.44 -3.92 14.89
N LYS A 199 -3.50 -3.93 13.93
CA LYS A 199 -3.68 -3.32 12.61
C LYS A 199 -4.76 -4.03 11.80
N ASP A 200 -4.80 -5.36 11.81
CA ASP A 200 -5.85 -6.12 11.14
C ASP A 200 -7.22 -5.81 11.74
N VAL A 201 -7.35 -5.77 13.07
CA VAL A 201 -8.59 -5.38 13.76
C VAL A 201 -9.00 -3.97 13.35
N SER A 202 -8.09 -3.00 13.52
CA SER A 202 -8.37 -1.60 13.20
C SER A 202 -8.74 -1.39 11.73
N PHE A 203 -8.10 -2.12 10.81
CA PHE A 203 -8.39 -2.00 9.38
C PHE A 203 -9.75 -2.61 9.06
N ASN A 204 -10.07 -3.81 9.56
CA ASN A 204 -11.36 -4.44 9.27
C ASN A 204 -12.54 -3.68 9.89
N THR A 205 -12.37 -2.97 11.01
CA THR A 205 -13.42 -2.08 11.55
C THR A 205 -13.78 -0.94 10.59
N LEU A 206 -12.89 -0.58 9.64
CA LEU A 206 -13.20 0.37 8.56
C LEU A 206 -14.06 -0.24 7.44
N TYR A 207 -14.27 -1.56 7.41
CA TYR A 207 -15.01 -2.26 6.34
C TYR A 207 -16.20 -3.07 6.86
N HIS A 208 -16.17 -3.47 8.14
CA HIS A 208 -17.06 -4.46 8.73
C HIS A 208 -17.62 -3.97 10.08
N SER A 209 -18.70 -4.63 10.53
CA SER A 209 -19.20 -4.46 11.90
C SER A 209 -18.31 -5.16 12.91
N ASP A 210 -18.31 -4.70 14.16
CA ASP A 210 -17.40 -5.21 15.20
C ASP A 210 -17.58 -6.72 15.45
N ASP A 211 -18.81 -7.23 15.40
CA ASP A 211 -19.12 -8.66 15.48
C ASP A 211 -18.52 -9.47 14.33
N GLU A 212 -18.50 -8.90 13.12
CA GLU A 212 -17.92 -9.52 11.94
C GLU A 212 -16.39 -9.53 12.00
N VAL A 213 -15.79 -8.46 12.51
CA VAL A 213 -14.34 -8.37 12.77
C VAL A 213 -13.88 -9.48 13.71
N GLN A 214 -14.57 -9.66 14.84
CA GLN A 214 -14.22 -10.70 15.83
C GLN A 214 -14.28 -12.13 15.27
N ARG A 215 -15.20 -12.40 14.33
CA ARG A 215 -15.31 -13.73 13.70
C ARG A 215 -14.27 -13.96 12.61
N ARG A 216 -13.88 -12.91 11.88
CA ARG A 216 -12.97 -13.01 10.73
C ARG A 216 -11.50 -13.03 11.13
N ILE A 217 -11.14 -12.30 12.19
CA ILE A 217 -9.75 -12.10 12.56
C ILE A 217 -9.34 -13.15 13.58
N PRO A 218 -8.29 -13.94 13.30
CA PRO A 218 -7.76 -14.89 14.26
C PRO A 218 -7.14 -14.14 15.44
N GLY A 219 -6.98 -14.81 16.58
CA GLY A 219 -6.11 -14.30 17.64
C GLY A 219 -4.68 -14.05 17.15
N VAL A 220 -3.87 -13.39 17.97
CA VAL A 220 -2.48 -13.00 17.66
C VAL A 220 -1.64 -14.17 17.12
N ASP A 221 -1.84 -15.39 17.64
CA ASP A 221 -1.12 -16.59 17.20
C ASP A 221 -1.45 -17.03 15.75
N GLY A 222 -2.56 -16.54 15.22
CA GLY A 222 -2.97 -16.75 13.82
C GLY A 222 -2.59 -15.59 12.90
N THR A 223 -1.82 -14.62 13.36
CA THR A 223 -1.22 -13.60 12.51
C THR A 223 -0.14 -14.25 11.62
N TYR A 224 -0.07 -13.85 10.34
CA TYR A 224 0.87 -14.37 9.33
C TYR A 224 0.63 -15.81 8.81
N ARG A 225 -0.59 -16.10 8.34
CA ARG A 225 -0.96 -17.44 7.81
C ARG A 225 -0.69 -17.66 6.32
N ASP A 226 -0.44 -16.61 5.53
CA ASP A 226 -0.20 -16.72 4.09
C ASP A 226 1.28 -17.06 3.81
N LEU A 227 1.73 -18.24 4.22
CA LEU A 227 3.14 -18.65 4.11
C LEU A 227 3.51 -19.29 2.76
N GLY A 228 2.54 -19.50 1.86
CA GLY A 228 2.70 -20.44 0.75
C GLY A 228 3.61 -19.99 -0.39
N ASN A 229 3.98 -18.70 -0.46
CA ASN A 229 4.72 -18.13 -1.58
C ASN A 229 5.76 -17.08 -1.17
N LEU A 230 6.40 -17.28 -0.01
CA LEU A 230 7.40 -16.34 0.48
C LEU A 230 8.77 -16.61 -0.14
N LYS A 231 9.44 -15.54 -0.56
CA LYS A 231 10.83 -15.56 -1.01
C LYS A 231 11.70 -14.71 -0.10
N ARG A 232 12.97 -15.12 0.04
CA ARG A 232 13.98 -14.33 0.72
C ARG A 232 14.37 -13.12 -0.13
N PHE A 233 14.38 -11.95 0.48
CA PHE A 233 14.83 -10.72 -0.13
C PHE A 233 16.37 -10.67 -0.09
N THR A 234 16.97 -10.43 -1.25
CA THR A 234 18.44 -10.35 -1.41
C THR A 234 18.92 -8.94 -1.77
N GLY A 235 18.00 -7.98 -1.89
CA GLY A 235 18.31 -6.58 -2.17
C GLY A 235 18.58 -5.77 -0.90
N SER A 236 18.71 -4.46 -1.08
CA SER A 236 18.78 -3.48 0.01
C SER A 236 17.42 -2.87 0.29
N HIS A 237 17.12 -2.60 1.55
CA HIS A 237 16.03 -1.71 1.91
C HIS A 237 16.41 -0.25 1.67
N PRO A 238 15.43 0.65 1.42
CA PRO A 238 15.68 2.07 1.29
C PRO A 238 16.44 2.63 2.50
N ALA A 239 17.34 3.60 2.28
CA ALA A 239 18.17 4.15 3.36
C ALA A 239 17.34 4.66 4.56
N VAL A 240 16.18 5.25 4.31
CA VAL A 240 15.24 5.74 5.33
C VAL A 240 14.69 4.65 6.24
N MET A 241 14.67 3.38 5.79
CA MET A 241 14.19 2.23 6.57
C MET A 241 15.27 1.60 7.45
N ARG A 242 16.55 2.00 7.31
CA ARG A 242 17.68 1.32 7.96
C ARG A 242 17.53 1.18 9.48
N GLN A 243 17.16 2.26 10.16
CA GLN A 243 16.99 2.26 11.62
C GLN A 243 15.84 1.33 12.04
N ARG A 244 14.71 1.39 11.34
CA ARG A 244 13.54 0.56 11.62
C ARG A 244 13.83 -0.93 11.39
N VAL A 245 14.53 -1.28 10.31
CA VAL A 245 14.94 -2.66 10.02
C VAL A 245 15.90 -3.16 11.09
N ALA A 246 16.86 -2.34 11.53
CA ALA A 246 17.81 -2.70 12.58
C ALA A 246 17.16 -2.85 13.97
N ALA A 247 16.09 -2.10 14.25
CA ALA A 247 15.32 -2.19 15.50
C ALA A 247 14.28 -3.33 15.50
N SER A 248 14.28 -4.20 14.49
CA SER A 248 13.35 -5.32 14.38
C SER A 248 13.74 -6.45 15.33
N GLU A 249 13.00 -6.64 16.43
CA GLU A 249 13.34 -7.63 17.47
C GLU A 249 12.49 -8.91 17.46
N TRP A 250 11.49 -9.03 16.58
CA TRP A 250 10.63 -10.21 16.56
C TRP A 250 11.13 -11.29 15.60
N THR A 251 10.85 -12.54 15.95
CA THR A 251 11.14 -13.70 15.10
C THR A 251 9.95 -14.04 14.23
N PHE A 252 10.21 -14.41 12.97
CA PHE A 252 9.20 -14.89 12.04
C PHE A 252 9.74 -16.12 11.31
N ASP A 253 9.00 -17.24 11.39
CA ASP A 253 9.31 -18.46 10.63
C ASP A 253 8.53 -18.44 9.30
N PRO A 254 9.20 -18.19 8.15
CA PRO A 254 8.54 -18.14 6.84
C PRO A 254 8.22 -19.55 6.30
N LYS A 255 8.64 -20.61 6.99
CA LYS A 255 8.51 -22.01 6.57
C LYS A 255 8.99 -22.27 5.13
N ILE A 256 10.04 -21.56 4.69
CA ILE A 256 10.56 -21.68 3.31
C ILE A 256 10.90 -23.12 2.95
N GLY A 257 11.52 -23.88 3.87
CA GLY A 257 11.86 -25.28 3.64
C GLY A 257 10.65 -26.22 3.46
N GLN A 258 9.45 -25.78 3.85
CA GLN A 258 8.20 -26.53 3.68
C GLN A 258 7.43 -26.08 2.42
N GLN A 259 7.87 -25.00 1.76
CA GLN A 259 7.21 -24.52 0.55
C GLN A 259 7.56 -25.40 -0.66
N PRO A 260 6.61 -25.65 -1.57
CA PRO A 260 6.92 -26.35 -2.81
C PRO A 260 7.95 -25.60 -3.66
N PRO A 261 8.65 -26.29 -4.58
CA PRO A 261 9.56 -25.65 -5.52
C PRO A 261 8.88 -24.54 -6.33
N ASP A 262 9.65 -23.52 -6.67
CA ASP A 262 9.16 -22.33 -7.40
C ASP A 262 8.33 -22.69 -8.63
N TRP A 263 8.82 -23.58 -9.50
CA TRP A 263 8.10 -23.94 -10.72
C TRP A 263 6.72 -24.55 -10.41
N TRP A 264 6.60 -25.36 -9.36
CA TRP A 264 5.32 -25.94 -8.94
C TRP A 264 4.39 -24.86 -8.38
N ARG A 265 4.90 -23.95 -7.55
CA ARG A 265 4.11 -22.80 -7.06
C ARG A 265 3.55 -21.98 -8.21
N HIS A 266 4.37 -21.65 -9.21
CA HIS A 266 3.93 -20.90 -10.39
C HIS A 266 2.89 -21.65 -11.21
N VAL A 267 3.02 -22.97 -11.38
CA VAL A 267 2.00 -23.80 -12.05
C VAL A 267 0.68 -23.79 -11.27
N VAL A 268 0.72 -23.99 -9.95
CA VAL A 268 -0.49 -23.97 -9.10
C VAL A 268 -1.15 -22.60 -9.13
N ILE A 269 -0.37 -21.52 -8.99
CA ILE A 269 -0.86 -20.15 -9.12
C ILE A 269 -1.50 -19.96 -10.50
N PHE A 270 -0.85 -20.39 -11.58
CA PHE A 270 -1.37 -20.27 -12.94
C PHE A 270 -2.70 -21.03 -13.13
N LEU A 271 -2.84 -22.24 -12.57
CA LEU A 271 -4.03 -23.08 -12.68
C LEU A 271 -5.17 -22.71 -11.72
N GLN A 272 -4.91 -21.83 -10.75
CA GLN A 272 -5.90 -21.41 -9.74
C GLN A 272 -7.28 -20.92 -10.25
N PRO A 273 -7.47 -20.30 -11.44
CA PRO A 273 -8.81 -19.86 -11.86
C PRO A 273 -9.64 -21.06 -12.33
N LEU A 274 -8.99 -22.06 -12.93
CA LEU A 274 -9.61 -23.29 -13.39
C LEU A 274 -10.05 -24.11 -12.19
N THR A 275 -9.19 -24.24 -11.17
CA THR A 275 -9.54 -24.96 -9.94
C THR A 275 -10.66 -24.27 -9.16
N LYS A 276 -10.66 -22.94 -9.04
CA LYS A 276 -11.78 -22.19 -8.43
C LYS A 276 -13.09 -22.34 -9.22
N ARG A 277 -13.05 -22.34 -10.56
CA ARG A 277 -14.23 -22.56 -11.41
C ARG A 277 -14.78 -23.98 -11.25
N LEU A 278 -13.92 -24.98 -11.26
CA LEU A 278 -14.30 -26.38 -11.04
C LEU A 278 -14.89 -26.60 -9.64
N GLN A 279 -14.26 -26.07 -8.60
CA GLN A 279 -14.79 -26.16 -7.22
C GLN A 279 -16.18 -25.52 -7.10
N ARG A 280 -16.41 -24.37 -7.75
CA ARG A 280 -17.75 -23.75 -7.81
C ARG A 280 -18.75 -24.63 -8.55
N TRP A 281 -18.36 -25.27 -9.65
CA TRP A 281 -19.23 -26.22 -10.36
C TRP A 281 -19.60 -27.42 -9.49
N PHE A 282 -18.64 -28.00 -8.78
CA PHE A 282 -18.90 -29.13 -7.88
C PHE A 282 -19.73 -28.75 -6.65
N HIS A 283 -19.59 -27.53 -6.12
CA HIS A 283 -20.46 -27.05 -5.03
C HIS A 283 -21.87 -26.67 -5.49
N VAL A 284 -22.04 -26.22 -6.75
CA VAL A 284 -23.38 -25.96 -7.32
C VAL A 284 -24.13 -27.27 -7.54
N THR A 285 -23.45 -28.35 -7.96
CA THR A 285 -24.08 -29.68 -8.13
C THR A 285 -24.50 -30.35 -6.81
N ASP A 286 -23.93 -29.96 -5.67
CA ASP A 286 -24.30 -30.49 -4.35
C ASP A 286 -25.53 -29.77 -3.74
N SER A 287 -25.83 -28.56 -4.23
CA SER A 287 -26.97 -27.75 -3.77
C SER A 287 -28.27 -27.98 -4.55
N SER A 288 -28.26 -28.77 -5.63
CA SER A 288 -29.44 -29.10 -6.44
C SER A 288 -30.05 -30.48 -6.11
N GLY A 289 -29.65 -31.08 -4.99
CA GLY A 289 -30.10 -32.40 -4.55
C GLY A 289 -30.62 -32.41 -3.11
N ARG A 290 -31.58 -31.53 -2.79
CA ARG A 290 -32.49 -31.66 -1.63
C ARG A 290 -33.83 -31.04 -1.97
#